data_AF-A0A497F3D7-F1
#
_entry.id   AF-A0A497F3D7-F1
#
_cell.length_a   1.000
_cell.length_b   1.000
_cell.length_c   1.000
_cell.angle_alpha   90.00
_cell.angle_beta   90.00
_cell.angle_gamma   90.00
#
_symmetry.space_group_name_H-M   'P 1'
#
loop_
_entity.id
_entity.type
_entity.pdbx_description
1 polymer ?
#
loop_
_entity_poly.entity_id
_entity_poly.type
_entity_poly.pdbx_seq_one_letter_code
_entity_poly.pdbx_strand_id
1 'polypeptide(L)'
;MSKFAAFMAALMIIAIGFGVPAVTIYFTVNYSFNEIIAGIICFFSIAGAFVLGIVGLGEGIFSFPSEDSSRIYREKLNMLRAHQRATLEELDEIAEILREIRDALKEAQEVE
;
A
#
# COMPACT_ATOMS: atom_id res chain seq x y z
N MET A 1 -2.17 -0.92 -0.29
CA MET A 1 -1.70 -1.68 -1.48
C MET A 1 -2.91 -2.16 -2.28
N SER A 2 -2.77 -2.31 -3.60
CA SER A 2 -3.87 -2.72 -4.50
C SER A 2 -4.41 -4.09 -4.09
N LYS A 3 -5.74 -4.28 -4.11
CA LYS A 3 -6.41 -5.59 -3.90
C LYS A 3 -5.80 -6.71 -4.75
N PHE A 4 -5.23 -6.34 -5.89
CA PHE A 4 -4.49 -7.23 -6.78
C PHE A 4 -3.24 -7.84 -6.11
N ALA A 5 -2.48 -7.07 -5.33
CA ALA A 5 -1.28 -7.56 -4.67
C ALA A 5 -1.61 -8.58 -3.57
N ALA A 6 -2.66 -8.31 -2.77
CA ALA A 6 -3.16 -9.24 -1.76
C ALA A 6 -3.69 -10.54 -2.39
N PHE A 7 -4.39 -10.43 -3.53
CA PHE A 7 -4.87 -11.57 -4.29
C PHE A 7 -3.71 -12.42 -4.85
N MET A 8 -2.69 -11.78 -5.43
CA MET A 8 -1.49 -12.47 -5.93
C MET A 8 -0.72 -13.16 -4.80
N ALA A 9 -0.60 -12.50 -3.63
CA ALA A 9 0.03 -13.09 -2.45
C ALA A 9 -0.72 -14.34 -1.96
N ALA A 10 -2.07 -14.30 -1.88
CA ALA A 10 -2.87 -15.47 -1.55
C ALA A 10 -2.67 -16.62 -2.55
N LEU A 11 -2.66 -16.31 -3.85
CA LEU A 11 -2.45 -17.29 -4.90
C LEU A 11 -1.09 -17.99 -4.75
N MET A 12 -0.04 -17.24 -4.43
CA MET A 12 1.30 -17.79 -4.20
C MET A 12 1.36 -18.67 -2.95
N ILE A 13 0.70 -18.26 -1.85
CA ILE A 13 0.64 -19.06 -0.62
C ILE A 13 -0.07 -20.40 -0.90
N ILE A 14 -1.16 -20.38 -1.66
CA ILE A 14 -1.89 -21.61 -2.06
C ILE A 14 -1.02 -22.47 -2.99
N ALA A 15 -0.34 -21.86 -3.97
CA ALA A 15 0.54 -22.58 -4.88
C ALA A 15 1.71 -23.26 -4.15
N ILE A 16 2.28 -22.62 -3.13
CA ILE A 16 3.36 -23.19 -2.32
C ILE A 16 2.81 -24.26 -1.36
N GLY A 17 1.75 -23.94 -0.62
CA GLY A 17 1.21 -24.82 0.41
C GLY A 17 0.46 -26.05 -0.12
N PHE A 18 -0.05 -26.00 -1.35
CA PHE A 18 -0.80 -27.10 -1.95
C PHE A 18 -0.21 -27.57 -3.28
N GLY A 19 0.28 -26.65 -4.12
CA GLY A 19 0.88 -26.99 -5.41
C GLY A 19 2.18 -27.78 -5.27
N VAL A 20 3.10 -27.37 -4.39
CA VAL A 20 4.37 -28.08 -4.18
C VAL A 20 4.14 -29.51 -3.63
N PRO A 21 3.29 -29.74 -2.61
CA PRO A 21 2.86 -31.08 -2.21
C PRO A 21 2.25 -31.92 -3.34
N ALA A 22 1.32 -31.35 -4.12
CA ALA A 22 0.64 -32.10 -5.17
C ALA A 22 1.61 -32.55 -6.28
N VAL A 23 2.53 -31.67 -6.69
CA VAL A 23 3.54 -31.99 -7.71
C VAL A 23 4.55 -33.00 -7.18
N THR A 24 5.02 -32.86 -5.94
CA THR A 24 5.98 -33.81 -5.35
C THR A 24 5.38 -35.22 -5.22
N ILE A 25 4.11 -35.34 -4.83
CA ILE A 25 3.40 -36.63 -4.82
C ILE A 25 3.29 -37.20 -6.24
N TYR A 26 2.92 -36.38 -7.22
CA TYR A 26 2.84 -36.81 -8.63
C TYR A 26 4.17 -37.35 -9.16
N PHE A 27 5.29 -36.69 -8.84
CA PHE A 27 6.62 -37.15 -9.23
C PHE A 27 7.04 -38.44 -8.49
N THR A 28 6.67 -38.56 -7.23
CA THR A 28 6.93 -39.78 -6.43
C THR A 28 6.24 -40.99 -7.05
N VAL A 29 4.96 -40.85 -7.42
CA VAL A 29 4.17 -41.95 -7.99
C VAL A 29 4.59 -42.29 -9.42
N ASN A 30 4.82 -41.30 -10.29
CA ASN A 30 5.06 -41.57 -11.71
C ASN A 30 6.53 -41.79 -12.09
N TYR A 31 7.47 -41.26 -11.30
CA TYR A 31 8.90 -41.30 -11.63
C TYR A 31 9.74 -42.03 -10.58
N SER A 32 9.11 -42.73 -9.62
CA SER A 32 9.79 -43.46 -8.53
C SER A 32 10.75 -42.56 -7.73
N PHE A 33 10.33 -41.32 -7.49
CA PHE A 33 11.09 -40.38 -6.68
C PHE A 33 11.16 -40.87 -5.22
N ASN A 34 12.22 -40.52 -4.49
CA ASN A 34 12.40 -41.00 -3.12
C ASN A 34 11.34 -40.43 -2.17
N GLU A 35 10.53 -41.32 -1.60
CA GLU A 35 9.41 -40.99 -0.70
C GLU A 35 9.84 -40.20 0.53
N ILE A 36 11.03 -40.48 1.08
CA ILE A 36 11.56 -39.78 2.27
C ILE A 36 11.85 -38.32 1.92
N ILE A 37 12.47 -38.07 0.77
CA ILE A 37 12.81 -36.73 0.31
C ILE A 37 11.53 -35.96 -0.04
N ALA A 38 10.57 -36.61 -0.70
CA ALA A 38 9.27 -36.02 -1.01
C ALA A 38 8.51 -35.60 0.26
N GLY A 39 8.50 -36.45 1.29
CA GLY A 39 7.88 -36.15 2.59
C GLY A 39 8.49 -34.91 3.26
N ILE A 40 9.82 -34.78 3.23
CA ILE A 40 10.52 -33.62 3.78
C ILE A 40 10.14 -32.33 3.03
N ILE A 41 10.14 -32.37 1.70
CA ILE A 41 9.78 -31.21 0.87
C ILE A 41 8.33 -30.78 1.13
N CYS A 42 7.42 -31.76 1.26
CA CYS A 42 6.01 -31.54 1.55
C CYS A 42 5.81 -30.90 2.93
N PHE A 43 6.55 -31.37 3.95
CA PHE A 43 6.50 -30.79 5.28
C PHE A 43 6.97 -29.33 5.31
N PHE A 44 8.11 -29.04 4.67
CA PHE A 44 8.65 -27.68 4.62
C PHE A 44 7.80 -26.72 3.78
N SER A 45 7.16 -27.19 2.71
CA SER A 45 6.28 -26.33 1.90
C SER A 45 5.03 -25.90 2.66
N ILE A 46 4.42 -26.82 3.41
CA ILE A 46 3.25 -26.53 4.26
C ILE A 46 3.67 -25.59 5.40
N ALA A 47 4.78 -25.88 6.08
CA ALA A 47 5.29 -25.03 7.15
C ALA A 47 5.64 -23.62 6.65
N GLY A 48 6.27 -23.51 5.48
CA GLY A 48 6.59 -22.23 4.85
C GLY A 48 5.34 -21.44 4.45
N ALA A 49 4.34 -22.10 3.86
CA ALA A 49 3.06 -21.47 3.52
C ALA A 49 2.32 -20.97 4.78
N PHE A 50 2.39 -21.71 5.88
CA PHE A 50 1.80 -21.32 7.15
C PHE A 50 2.46 -20.06 7.75
N VAL A 51 3.80 -20.01 7.77
CA VAL A 51 4.55 -18.83 8.24
C VAL A 51 4.24 -17.61 7.36
N LEU A 52 4.24 -17.77 6.03
CA LEU A 52 3.89 -16.69 5.11
C LEU A 52 2.45 -16.21 5.28
N GLY A 53 1.52 -17.12 5.59
CA GLY A 53 0.13 -16.77 5.91
C GLY A 53 0.00 -15.91 7.16
N ILE A 54 0.71 -16.27 8.24
CA ILE A 54 0.69 -15.51 9.50
C ILE A 54 1.34 -14.14 9.32
N VAL A 55 2.50 -14.08 8.67
CA VAL A 55 3.20 -12.81 8.41
C VAL A 55 2.35 -11.91 7.51
N GLY A 56 1.70 -12.47 6.48
CA GLY A 56 0.80 -11.72 5.60
C GLY A 56 -0.43 -11.16 6.33
N LEU A 57 -0.93 -11.85 7.35
CA LEU A 57 -1.99 -11.31 8.22
C LEU A 57 -1.47 -10.20 9.14
N GLY A 58 -0.26 -10.38 9.71
CA GLY A 58 0.35 -9.43 10.64
C GLY A 58 0.75 -8.10 10.00
N GLU A 59 1.28 -8.11 8.78
CA GLU A 59 1.65 -6.89 8.04
C GLU A 59 0.45 -6.20 7.35
N GLY A 60 -0.77 -6.71 7.57
CA GLY A 60 -1.98 -6.14 6.99
C GLY A 60 -2.08 -6.29 5.46
N ILE A 61 -1.33 -7.22 4.87
CA ILE A 61 -1.44 -7.57 3.44
C ILE A 61 -2.87 -8.06 3.14
N PHE A 62 -3.49 -8.72 4.11
CA PHE A 62 -4.89 -9.16 4.06
C PHE A 62 -5.87 -8.26 4.82
N SER A 63 -5.44 -7.09 5.32
CA SER A 63 -6.36 -6.15 5.97
C SER A 63 -7.34 -5.62 4.93
N PHE A 64 -8.58 -6.11 4.99
CA PHE A 64 -9.71 -5.45 4.37
C PHE A 64 -9.78 -4.02 4.92
N PRO A 65 -10.02 -2.98 4.09
CA PRO A 65 -10.24 -1.64 4.59
C PRO A 65 -11.47 -1.68 5.50
N SER A 66 -11.23 -1.70 6.80
CA SER A 66 -12.26 -1.59 7.81
C SER A 66 -12.93 -0.23 7.69
N GLU A 67 -14.22 -0.15 8.01
CA GLU A 67 -15.02 1.08 7.89
C GLU A 67 -14.36 2.28 8.61
N ASP A 68 -13.61 2.01 9.69
CA ASP A 68 -12.81 2.99 10.42
C ASP A 68 -11.68 3.63 9.59
N SER A 69 -11.02 2.86 8.72
CA SER A 69 -10.00 3.42 7.82
C SER A 69 -10.58 4.50 6.91
N SER A 70 -11.85 4.34 6.49
CA SER A 70 -12.52 5.29 5.61
C SER A 70 -12.89 6.58 6.32
N ARG A 71 -13.23 6.52 7.62
CA ARG A 71 -13.50 7.69 8.46
C ARG A 71 -12.23 8.50 8.70
N ILE A 72 -11.14 7.84 9.08
CA ILE A 72 -9.84 8.48 9.29
C ILE A 72 -9.36 9.16 8.01
N TYR A 73 -9.50 8.50 6.85
CA TYR A 73 -9.14 9.10 5.56
C TYR A 73 -10.00 10.32 5.20
N ARG A 74 -11.31 10.26 5.45
CA ARG A 74 -12.23 11.39 5.22
C ARG A 74 -11.92 12.57 6.13
N GLU A 75 -11.59 12.31 7.39
CA GLU A 75 -11.23 13.33 8.36
C GLU A 75 -9.91 14.00 7.97
N LYS A 76 -8.91 13.21 7.56
CA LYS A 76 -7.64 13.73 7.03
C LYS A 76 -7.83 14.57 5.75
N LEU A 77 -8.72 14.16 4.87
CA LEU A 77 -9.11 14.93 3.67
C LEU A 77 -9.77 16.26 4.03
N ASN A 78 -10.64 16.28 5.05
CA ASN A 78 -11.29 17.51 5.50
C ASN A 78 -10.29 18.47 6.13
N MET A 79 -9.35 17.98 6.95
CA MET A 79 -8.27 18.80 7.48
C MET A 79 -7.38 19.38 6.38
N LEU A 80 -6.98 18.56 5.40
CA LEU A 80 -6.19 19.03 4.25
C LEU A 80 -6.92 20.10 3.45
N ARG A 81 -8.22 19.95 3.22
CA ARG A 81 -9.04 20.96 2.54
C ARG A 81 -9.13 22.27 3.34
N ALA A 82 -9.31 22.18 4.65
CA ALA A 82 -9.31 23.36 5.51
C ALA A 82 -7.96 24.08 5.47
N HIS A 83 -6.86 23.33 5.53
CA HIS A 83 -5.52 23.88 5.43
C HIS A 83 -5.27 24.53 4.06
N GLN A 84 -5.67 23.89 2.96
CA GLN A 84 -5.55 24.47 1.62
C GLN A 84 -6.32 25.78 1.47
N ARG A 85 -7.49 25.89 2.12
CA ARG A 85 -8.27 27.13 2.11
C ARG A 85 -7.58 28.25 2.89
N ALA A 86 -7.01 27.95 4.05
CA ALA A 86 -6.23 28.92 4.82
C ALA A 86 -4.98 29.38 4.05
N THR A 87 -4.27 28.46 3.40
CA THR A 87 -3.09 28.81 2.58
C THR A 87 -3.47 29.65 1.36
N LEU A 88 -4.66 29.44 0.77
CA LEU A 88 -5.16 30.31 -0.30
C LEU A 88 -5.41 31.74 0.17
N GLU A 89 -5.97 31.89 1.37
CA GLU A 89 -6.22 33.20 1.98
C GLU A 89 -4.91 33.94 2.27
N GLU A 90 -3.90 33.24 2.80
CA GLU A 90 -2.56 33.80 2.99
C GLU A 90 -1.91 34.23 1.65
N LEU A 91 -2.12 33.48 0.57
CA LEU A 91 -1.59 33.83 -0.75
C LEU A 91 -2.27 35.07 -1.36
N ASP A 92 -3.56 35.24 -1.14
CA ASP A 92 -4.29 36.43 -1.58
C ASP A 92 -3.81 37.69 -0.83
N GLU A 93 -3.56 37.58 0.48
CA GLU A 93 -3.00 38.68 1.29
C GLU A 93 -1.59 39.06 0.81
N ILE A 94 -0.74 38.07 0.52
CA ILE A 94 0.59 38.31 -0.07
C ILE A 94 0.46 39.02 -1.44
N ALA A 95 -0.51 38.61 -2.26
CA ALA A 95 -0.74 39.23 -3.57
C ALA A 95 -1.21 40.69 -3.46
N GLU A 96 -2.01 41.02 -2.44
CA GLU A 96 -2.44 42.38 -2.15
C GLU A 96 -1.25 43.25 -1.73
N ILE A 97 -0.43 42.80 -0.79
CA ILE A 97 0.79 43.50 -0.35
C ILE A 97 1.73 43.76 -1.54
N LEU A 98 1.92 42.77 -2.42
CA LEU A 98 2.75 42.94 -3.62
C LEU A 98 2.18 43.98 -4.60
N ARG A 99 0.86 44.12 -4.68
CA ARG A 99 0.23 45.18 -5.50
C ARG A 99 0.45 46.55 -4.89
N GLU A 100 0.29 46.69 -3.57
CA GLU A 100 0.55 47.95 -2.88
C GLU A 100 2.01 48.41 -3.07
N ILE A 101 2.97 47.49 -2.91
CA ILE A 101 4.39 47.78 -3.16
C ILE A 101 4.61 48.22 -4.62
N ARG A 102 4.01 47.51 -5.57
CA ARG A 102 4.12 47.87 -7.00
C ARG A 102 3.55 49.25 -7.29
N ASP A 103 2.40 49.57 -6.70
CA ASP A 103 1.71 50.83 -6.96
C ASP A 103 2.46 51.99 -6.30
N ALA A 104 3.01 51.80 -5.10
CA ALA A 104 3.92 52.76 -4.46
C ALA A 104 5.21 53.00 -5.26
N LEU A 105 5.78 51.94 -5.86
CA LEU A 105 6.96 52.07 -6.73
C LEU A 105 6.65 52.83 -8.02
N LYS A 106 5.46 52.65 -8.59
CA LYS A 106 5.01 53.43 -9.77
C LYS A 106 4.80 54.89 -9.43
N GLU A 107 4.17 55.19 -8.30
CA GLU A 107 3.95 56.56 -7.85
C GLU A 107 5.27 57.28 -7.62
N ALA A 108 6.25 56.61 -7.00
CA ALA A 108 7.60 57.17 -6.82
C ALA A 108 8.32 57.45 -8.15
N GLN A 109 8.05 56.67 -9.20
CA GLN A 109 8.64 56.86 -10.53
C GLN A 109 8.00 58.02 -11.31
N GLU A 110 6.73 58.36 -11.05
CA GLU A 110 6.03 59.47 -11.72
C GLU A 110 6.35 60.85 -11.13
N VAL A 111 7.02 60.90 -9.97
CA VAL A 111 7.38 62.14 -9.26
C VAL A 111 8.81 62.62 -9.58
N GLU A 112 9.59 61.85 -10.37
CA GLU A 112 10.83 62.29 -11.04
C GLU A 112 10.57 62.77 -12.48
#